data_AF-A0A842P9C4-F1
#
_entry.id   AF-A0A842P9C4-F1
#
_cell.length_a   1.000
_cell.length_b   1.000
_cell.length_c   1.000
_cell.angle_alpha   90.00
_cell.angle_beta   90.00
_cell.angle_gamma   90.00
#
_symmetry.space_group_name_H-M   'P 1'
#
loop_
_entity.id
_entity.type
_entity.pdbx_description
1 polymer ?
#
loop_
_entity_poly.entity_id
_entity_poly.type
_entity_poly.pdbx_seq_one_letter_code
_entity_poly.pdbx_strand_id
1 'polypeptide(L)'
;MSQKLKLKQKKKQKQKTTTKQKTDVKQRVALHALQKQLSVLNLREALILISFILGAGLLRVPMQAIPSAEPITFFALLAGWLFGKKKGFLVGAGALLTSNFFVFGGHGPWTLFQALGFGLAGFLGGFLRKRSGYVSTVLIAIAATLVFELVLNISSLFIFPFGFIVFITALPFTLIHLVSNIVFSMGLPKARKLIYEKGQFNERALCRELIAKFKSGKLSRAKQ
;
A
#
# COMPACT_ATOMS: atom_id res chain seq x y z
N MET A 1 -50.49 -49.30 9.67
CA MET A 1 -49.03 -49.12 9.40
C MET A 1 -48.67 -47.77 8.74
N SER A 2 -49.53 -47.22 7.86
CA SER A 2 -49.29 -46.00 7.06
C SER A 2 -49.08 -44.69 7.85
N GLN A 3 -49.80 -44.47 8.96
CA GLN A 3 -49.67 -43.22 9.73
C GLN A 3 -48.34 -43.05 10.48
N LYS A 4 -47.76 -44.14 11.01
CA LYS A 4 -46.44 -44.10 11.69
C LYS A 4 -45.31 -43.74 10.72
N LEU A 5 -45.40 -44.17 9.46
CA LEU A 5 -44.43 -43.82 8.41
C LEU A 5 -44.47 -42.32 8.05
N LYS A 6 -45.67 -41.75 7.87
CA LYS A 6 -45.87 -40.32 7.59
C LYS A 6 -45.35 -39.43 8.72
N LEU A 7 -45.55 -39.81 9.99
CA LEU A 7 -45.02 -39.09 11.15
C LEU A 7 -43.48 -39.10 11.19
N LYS A 8 -42.85 -40.22 10.84
CA LYS A 8 -41.39 -40.38 10.82
C LYS A 8 -40.75 -39.53 9.72
N GLN A 9 -41.40 -39.42 8.55
CA GLN A 9 -40.98 -38.54 7.46
C GLN A 9 -41.11 -37.06 7.83
N LYS A 10 -42.23 -36.62 8.42
CA LYS A 10 -42.40 -35.23 8.91
C LYS A 10 -41.34 -34.84 9.95
N LYS A 11 -41.00 -35.73 10.89
CA LYS A 11 -39.92 -35.51 11.88
C LYS A 11 -38.55 -35.37 11.21
N LYS A 12 -38.18 -36.26 10.28
CA LYS A 12 -36.93 -36.17 9.51
C LYS A 12 -36.84 -34.89 8.69
N GLN A 13 -37.95 -34.46 8.09
CA GLN A 13 -38.00 -33.24 7.28
C GLN A 13 -37.85 -32.01 8.16
N LYS A 14 -38.61 -31.90 9.25
CA LYS A 14 -38.48 -30.81 10.25
C LYS A 14 -37.05 -30.74 10.80
N GLN A 15 -36.44 -31.88 11.14
CA GLN A 15 -35.06 -31.96 11.64
C GLN A 15 -34.03 -31.55 10.58
N LYS A 16 -34.22 -31.91 9.30
CA LYS A 16 -33.43 -31.38 8.17
C LYS A 16 -33.59 -29.87 8.01
N THR A 17 -34.81 -29.32 8.11
CA THR A 17 -35.05 -27.87 8.00
C THR A 17 -34.40 -27.11 9.15
N THR A 18 -34.54 -27.58 10.39
CA THR A 18 -33.91 -26.96 11.58
C THR A 18 -32.39 -27.04 11.52
N THR A 19 -31.84 -28.14 11.00
CA THR A 19 -30.38 -28.28 10.82
C THR A 19 -29.86 -27.36 9.71
N LYS A 20 -30.58 -27.26 8.59
CA LYS A 20 -30.26 -26.33 7.48
C LYS A 20 -30.34 -24.86 7.92
N GLN A 21 -31.35 -24.50 8.69
CA GLN A 21 -31.52 -23.15 9.24
C GLN A 21 -30.46 -22.83 10.30
N LYS A 22 -30.12 -23.75 11.22
CA LYS A 22 -28.99 -23.58 12.15
C LYS A 22 -27.65 -23.44 11.42
N THR A 23 -27.49 -24.12 10.27
CA THR A 23 -26.27 -24.03 9.46
C THR A 23 -26.17 -22.68 8.74
N ASP A 24 -27.29 -22.18 8.18
CA ASP A 24 -27.37 -20.85 7.56
C ASP A 24 -27.10 -19.73 8.59
N VAL A 25 -27.67 -19.81 9.80
CA VAL A 25 -27.41 -18.83 10.86
C VAL A 25 -25.94 -18.83 11.28
N LYS A 26 -25.32 -20.01 11.49
CA LYS A 26 -23.88 -20.10 11.80
C LYS A 26 -23.02 -19.54 10.67
N GLN A 27 -23.37 -19.79 9.41
CA GLN A 27 -22.67 -19.25 8.24
C GLN A 27 -22.78 -17.72 8.16
N ARG A 28 -23.95 -17.14 8.42
CA ARG A 28 -24.14 -15.68 8.46
C ARG A 28 -23.32 -15.02 9.57
N VAL A 29 -23.32 -15.61 10.76
CA VAL A 29 -22.51 -15.12 11.89
C VAL A 29 -21.01 -15.20 11.57
N ALA A 30 -20.54 -16.29 10.99
CA ALA A 30 -19.14 -16.45 10.58
C ALA A 30 -18.75 -15.45 9.48
N LEU A 31 -19.60 -15.22 8.48
CA LEU A 31 -19.37 -14.24 7.43
C LEU A 31 -19.30 -12.81 8.00
N HIS A 32 -20.20 -12.47 8.93
CA HIS A 32 -20.18 -11.17 9.60
C HIS A 32 -18.91 -10.98 10.45
N ALA A 33 -18.48 -12.02 11.16
CA ALA A 33 -17.23 -12.00 11.91
C ALA A 33 -16.01 -11.79 10.99
N LEU A 34 -15.95 -12.47 9.83
CA LEU A 34 -14.90 -12.28 8.84
C LEU A 34 -14.91 -10.88 8.22
N GLN A 35 -16.09 -10.32 7.94
CA GLN A 35 -16.21 -8.93 7.47
C GLN A 35 -15.67 -7.94 8.49
N LYS A 36 -15.99 -8.13 9.78
CA LYS A 36 -15.48 -7.30 10.88
C LYS A 36 -13.95 -7.44 11.05
N GLN A 37 -13.41 -8.65 10.93
CA GLN A 37 -11.96 -8.85 10.93
C GLN A 37 -11.30 -8.13 9.74
N LEU A 38 -11.89 -8.24 8.54
CA LEU A 38 -11.38 -7.55 7.36
C LEU A 38 -11.41 -6.02 7.51
N SER A 39 -12.44 -5.44 8.14
CA SER A 39 -12.49 -3.99 8.37
C SER A 39 -11.41 -3.53 9.35
N VAL A 40 -11.17 -4.28 10.44
CA VAL A 40 -10.07 -4.02 11.38
C VAL A 40 -8.71 -4.08 10.68
N LEU A 41 -8.49 -5.07 9.81
CA LEU A 41 -7.26 -5.19 9.03
C LEU A 41 -7.07 -4.03 8.04
N ASN A 42 -8.15 -3.57 7.40
CA ASN A 42 -8.11 -2.40 6.51
C ASN A 42 -7.79 -1.12 7.30
N LEU A 43 -8.32 -0.96 8.51
CA LEU A 43 -8.01 0.17 9.39
C LEU A 43 -6.54 0.17 9.80
N ARG A 44 -6.00 -0.98 10.23
CA ARG A 44 -4.57 -1.13 10.58
C ARG A 44 -3.67 -0.74 9.41
N GLU A 45 -4.00 -1.20 8.21
CA GLU A 45 -3.26 -0.82 7.00
C GLU A 45 -3.34 0.69 6.75
N ALA A 46 -4.53 1.29 6.82
CA ALA A 46 -4.70 2.72 6.62
C ALA A 46 -3.88 3.54 7.63
N LEU A 47 -3.87 3.15 8.90
CA LEU A 47 -3.06 3.79 9.94
C LEU A 47 -1.56 3.75 9.60
N ILE A 48 -1.05 2.62 9.10
CA ILE A 48 0.36 2.52 8.71
C ILE A 48 0.68 3.42 7.52
N LEU A 49 -0.20 3.47 6.51
CA LEU A 49 -0.03 4.36 5.37
C LEU A 49 -0.01 5.82 5.80
N ILE A 50 -0.91 6.21 6.72
CA ILE A 50 -0.93 7.55 7.31
C ILE A 50 0.36 7.82 8.08
N SER A 51 0.83 6.89 8.91
CA SER A 51 2.10 7.01 9.62
C SER A 51 3.28 7.17 8.67
N PHE A 52 3.28 6.51 7.51
CA PHE A 52 4.31 6.70 6.49
C PHE A 52 4.23 8.07 5.84
N ILE A 53 3.03 8.55 5.51
CA ILE A 53 2.81 9.88 4.95
C ILE A 53 3.32 10.95 5.91
N LEU A 54 2.91 10.89 7.17
CA LEU A 54 3.32 11.84 8.20
C LEU A 54 4.80 11.72 8.53
N GLY A 55 5.32 10.49 8.71
CA GLY A 55 6.72 10.25 9.01
C GLY A 55 7.65 10.74 7.90
N ALA A 56 7.31 10.46 6.64
CA ALA A 56 8.04 10.97 5.49
C ALA A 56 8.02 12.51 5.42
N GLY A 57 6.84 13.11 5.62
CA GLY A 57 6.70 14.55 5.54
C GLY A 57 7.41 15.30 6.67
N LEU A 58 7.35 14.78 7.90
CA LEU A 58 8.05 15.37 9.05
C LEU A 58 9.56 15.18 8.96
N LEU A 59 10.05 14.01 8.51
CA LEU A 59 11.48 13.78 8.30
C LEU A 59 12.07 14.63 7.17
N ARG A 60 11.24 15.13 6.24
CA ARG A 60 11.68 16.07 5.20
C ARG A 60 12.09 17.44 5.78
N VAL A 61 11.47 17.88 6.89
CA VAL A 61 11.75 19.19 7.51
C VAL A 61 13.23 19.35 7.91
N PRO A 62 13.84 18.48 8.74
CA PRO A 62 15.27 18.61 9.06
C PRO A 62 16.17 18.36 7.86
N MET A 63 15.71 17.61 6.85
CA MET A 63 16.47 17.34 5.63
C MET A 63 16.55 18.55 4.69
N GLN A 64 15.81 19.64 4.92
CA GLN A 64 15.96 20.88 4.13
C GLN A 64 17.37 21.47 4.19
N ALA A 65 18.18 21.12 5.21
CA ALA A 65 19.59 21.49 5.29
C ALA A 65 20.44 20.89 4.15
N ILE A 66 20.00 19.77 3.56
CA ILE A 66 20.65 19.14 2.40
C ILE A 66 19.64 19.13 1.25
N PRO A 67 19.75 20.08 0.31
CA PRO A 67 18.80 20.17 -0.80
C PRO A 67 18.65 18.85 -1.55
N SER A 68 17.41 18.50 -1.88
CA SER A 68 17.03 17.27 -2.61
C SER A 68 17.30 15.93 -1.92
N ALA A 69 17.82 15.89 -0.69
CA ALA A 69 17.95 14.67 0.08
C ALA A 69 16.66 14.34 0.84
N GLU A 70 15.65 13.80 0.15
CA GLU A 70 14.31 13.65 0.72
C GLU A 70 13.97 12.18 1.06
N PRO A 71 13.49 11.88 2.28
CA PRO A 71 13.14 10.51 2.67
C PRO A 71 11.82 10.03 2.07
N ILE A 72 11.10 10.85 1.29
CA ILE A 72 9.79 10.52 0.73
C ILE A 72 9.87 9.26 -0.16
N THR A 73 10.86 9.18 -1.04
CA THR A 73 11.05 8.03 -1.94
C THR A 73 11.18 6.72 -1.17
N PHE A 74 11.86 6.73 -0.02
CA PHE A 74 11.99 5.56 0.84
C PHE A 74 10.63 5.06 1.33
N PHE A 75 9.81 5.93 1.93
CA PHE A 75 8.49 5.55 2.44
C PHE A 75 7.53 5.15 1.31
N ALA A 76 7.59 5.84 0.17
CA ALA A 76 6.79 5.53 -1.01
C ALA A 76 7.12 4.13 -1.56
N LEU A 77 8.42 3.83 -1.75
CA LEU A 77 8.89 2.51 -2.20
C LEU A 77 8.50 1.41 -1.22
N LEU A 78 8.67 1.66 0.09
CA LEU A 78 8.32 0.70 1.13
C LEU A 78 6.82 0.40 1.14
N ALA A 79 5.97 1.44 1.05
CA ALA A 79 4.52 1.29 0.95
C ALA A 79 4.11 0.51 -0.30
N GLY A 80 4.75 0.80 -1.45
CA GLY A 80 4.56 0.05 -2.68
C GLY A 80 4.91 -1.42 -2.53
N TRP A 81 6.07 -1.71 -1.91
CA TRP A 81 6.56 -3.07 -1.72
C TRP A 81 5.71 -3.89 -0.75
N LEU A 82 5.16 -3.25 0.29
CA LEU A 82 4.34 -3.91 1.31
C LEU A 82 2.89 -4.09 0.86
N PHE A 83 2.28 -3.05 0.30
CA PHE A 83 0.82 -2.97 0.12
C PHE A 83 0.39 -2.88 -1.35
N GLY A 84 1.35 -2.80 -2.27
CA GLY A 84 1.15 -2.78 -3.71
C GLY A 84 1.17 -1.38 -4.33
N LYS A 85 1.26 -1.37 -5.67
CA LYS A 85 1.51 -0.20 -6.51
C LYS A 85 0.63 1.02 -6.19
N LYS A 86 -0.69 0.82 -6.09
CA LYS A 86 -1.65 1.91 -5.83
C LYS A 86 -1.41 2.60 -4.49
N LYS A 87 -1.07 1.84 -3.45
CA LYS A 87 -0.84 2.40 -2.11
C LYS A 87 0.53 3.05 -1.99
N GLY A 88 1.54 2.49 -2.66
CA GLY A 88 2.83 3.17 -2.83
C GLY A 88 2.65 4.55 -3.47
N PHE A 89 1.87 4.63 -4.55
CA PHE A 89 1.55 5.91 -5.19
C PHE A 89 0.88 6.90 -4.24
N LEU A 90 -0.16 6.46 -3.53
CA LEU A 90 -0.85 7.31 -2.56
C LEU A 90 0.07 7.81 -1.44
N VAL A 91 0.97 6.95 -0.94
CA VAL A 91 1.93 7.37 0.09
C VAL A 91 2.93 8.38 -0.45
N GLY A 92 3.50 8.18 -1.64
CA GLY A 92 4.44 9.12 -2.22
C GLY A 92 3.82 10.49 -2.51
N ALA A 93 2.68 10.51 -3.19
CA ALA A 93 1.95 11.74 -3.49
C ALA A 93 1.45 12.43 -2.20
N GLY A 94 0.84 11.66 -1.30
CA GLY A 94 0.32 12.16 -0.03
C GLY A 94 1.40 12.69 0.90
N ALA A 95 2.54 12.01 0.99
CA ALA A 95 3.69 12.44 1.81
C ALA A 95 4.21 13.79 1.34
N LEU A 96 4.41 13.99 0.03
CA LEU A 96 4.81 15.29 -0.49
C LEU A 96 3.76 16.35 -0.14
N LEU A 97 2.51 16.15 -0.53
CA LEU A 97 1.45 17.15 -0.33
C LEU A 97 1.34 17.55 1.15
N THR A 98 1.44 16.57 2.05
CA THR A 98 1.41 16.81 3.49
C THR A 98 2.68 17.52 3.97
N SER A 99 3.84 17.15 3.45
CA SER A 99 5.12 17.77 3.83
C SER A 99 5.19 19.25 3.47
N ASN A 100 4.57 19.67 2.36
CA ASN A 100 4.56 21.06 1.90
C ASN A 100 3.90 22.01 2.91
N PHE A 101 3.09 21.52 3.86
CA PHE A 101 2.58 22.35 4.96
C PHE A 101 3.62 22.64 6.05
N PHE A 102 4.68 21.82 6.15
CA PHE A 102 5.70 21.92 7.21
C PHE A 102 7.03 22.48 6.70
N VAL A 103 7.35 22.29 5.42
CA VAL A 103 8.62 22.70 4.84
C VAL A 103 8.56 24.13 4.29
N PHE A 104 9.68 24.84 4.39
CA PHE A 104 9.84 26.14 3.74
C PHE A 104 9.74 25.98 2.21
N GLY A 105 8.91 26.79 1.56
CA GLY A 105 8.61 26.71 0.11
C GLY A 105 7.16 26.36 -0.21
N GLY A 106 6.44 25.71 0.71
CA GLY A 106 4.99 25.56 0.61
C GLY A 106 4.50 24.84 -0.64
N HIS A 107 3.27 25.19 -1.05
CA HIS A 107 2.69 24.75 -2.31
C HIS A 107 2.99 25.73 -3.44
N GLY A 108 3.15 25.20 -4.65
CA GLY A 108 3.39 25.97 -5.87
C GLY A 108 3.10 25.17 -7.14
N PRO A 109 3.29 25.75 -8.34
CA PRO A 109 3.00 25.09 -9.61
C PRO A 109 3.71 23.73 -9.78
N TRP A 110 4.90 23.59 -9.19
CA TRP A 110 5.70 22.36 -9.21
C TRP A 110 5.10 21.23 -8.34
N THR A 111 4.19 21.54 -7.40
CA THR A 111 3.68 20.59 -6.41
C THR A 111 2.99 19.40 -7.06
N LEU A 112 2.19 19.63 -8.11
CA LEU A 112 1.50 18.54 -8.81
C LEU A 112 2.48 17.55 -9.45
N PHE A 113 3.56 18.07 -10.04
CA PHE A 113 4.59 17.27 -10.70
C PHE A 113 5.47 16.53 -9.70
N GLN A 114 5.85 17.19 -8.60
CA GLN A 114 6.51 16.52 -7.50
C GLN A 114 5.64 15.39 -6.92
N ALA A 115 4.33 15.64 -6.74
CA ALA A 115 3.41 14.65 -6.17
C ALA A 115 3.28 13.44 -7.10
N LEU A 116 3.21 13.71 -8.40
CA LEU A 116 3.24 12.69 -9.44
C LEU A 116 4.56 11.91 -9.42
N GLY A 117 5.71 12.60 -9.35
CA GLY A 117 7.03 11.97 -9.33
C GLY A 117 7.20 11.03 -8.12
N PHE A 118 6.91 11.51 -6.91
CA PHE A 118 6.98 10.67 -5.70
C PHE A 118 5.92 9.58 -5.68
N GLY A 119 4.73 9.85 -6.23
CA GLY A 119 3.71 8.83 -6.45
C GLY A 119 4.20 7.72 -7.38
N LEU A 120 4.82 8.07 -8.51
CA LEU A 120 5.38 7.10 -9.44
C LEU A 120 6.54 6.32 -8.82
N ALA A 121 7.38 6.96 -8.01
CA ALA A 121 8.38 6.27 -7.21
C ALA A 121 7.75 5.18 -6.33
N GLY A 122 6.69 5.51 -5.59
CA GLY A 122 5.97 4.51 -4.79
C GLY A 122 5.28 3.42 -5.61
N PHE A 123 4.75 3.77 -6.78
CA PHE A 123 4.20 2.80 -7.74
C PHE A 123 5.25 1.77 -8.17
N LEU A 124 6.48 2.23 -8.46
CA LEU A 124 7.61 1.38 -8.83
C LEU A 124 8.01 0.42 -7.70
N GLY A 125 7.91 0.85 -6.44
CA GLY A 125 8.14 -0.02 -5.28
C GLY A 125 7.24 -1.27 -5.27
N GLY A 126 6.05 -1.18 -5.86
CA GLY A 126 5.13 -2.32 -5.99
C GLY A 126 5.55 -3.40 -6.99
N PHE A 127 6.66 -3.22 -7.73
CA PHE A 127 7.26 -4.28 -8.54
C PHE A 127 8.31 -5.10 -7.80
N LEU A 128 8.74 -4.67 -6.60
CA LEU A 128 9.66 -5.45 -5.77
C LEU A 128 8.99 -6.76 -5.32
N ARG A 129 9.73 -7.87 -5.40
CA ARG A 129 9.24 -9.21 -5.04
C ARG A 129 9.40 -9.46 -3.55
N LYS A 130 8.71 -10.49 -3.03
CA LYS A 130 8.76 -10.84 -1.60
C LYS A 130 10.18 -11.14 -1.08
N ARG A 131 11.09 -11.60 -1.95
CA ARG A 131 12.50 -11.92 -1.61
C ARG A 131 13.51 -10.95 -2.24
N SER A 132 13.08 -9.78 -2.70
CA SER A 132 14.01 -8.77 -3.21
C SER A 132 15.03 -8.39 -2.13
N GLY A 133 16.30 -8.45 -2.47
CA GLY A 133 17.43 -8.05 -1.62
C GLY A 133 17.90 -6.63 -1.93
N TYR A 134 19.07 -6.27 -1.37
CA TYR A 134 19.64 -4.91 -1.48
C TYR A 134 19.84 -4.44 -2.93
N VAL A 135 20.32 -5.31 -3.82
CA VAL A 135 20.54 -4.94 -5.23
C VAL A 135 19.22 -4.52 -5.90
N SER A 136 18.15 -5.29 -5.72
CA SER A 136 16.85 -4.95 -6.31
C SER A 136 16.27 -3.65 -5.73
N THR A 137 16.46 -3.39 -4.43
CA THR A 137 15.98 -2.17 -3.79
C THR A 137 16.77 -0.93 -4.23
N VAL A 138 18.08 -1.06 -4.45
CA VAL A 138 18.90 0.02 -5.00
C VAL A 138 18.52 0.30 -6.45
N LEU A 139 18.39 -0.73 -7.29
CA LEU A 139 18.01 -0.55 -8.70
C LEU A 139 16.64 0.12 -8.86
N ILE A 140 15.64 -0.27 -8.05
CA ILE A 140 14.33 0.38 -8.12
C ILE A 140 14.38 1.82 -7.59
N ALA A 141 15.24 2.12 -6.61
CA ALA A 141 15.41 3.47 -6.09
C ALA A 141 16.10 4.39 -7.12
N ILE A 142 17.10 3.87 -7.86
CA ILE A 142 17.70 4.57 -9.00
C ILE A 142 16.63 4.87 -10.05
N ALA A 143 15.88 3.86 -10.49
CA ALA A 143 14.81 4.04 -11.47
C ALA A 143 13.74 5.05 -11.01
N ALA A 144 13.33 4.96 -9.74
CA ALA A 144 12.37 5.89 -9.14
C ALA A 144 12.90 7.33 -9.12
N THR A 145 14.18 7.51 -8.79
CA THR A 145 14.81 8.84 -8.76
C THR A 145 14.87 9.42 -10.16
N LEU A 146 15.32 8.65 -11.16
CA LEU A 146 15.37 9.10 -12.55
C LEU A 146 14.00 9.49 -13.08
N VAL A 147 12.94 8.73 -12.75
CA VAL A 147 11.57 9.07 -13.11
C VAL A 147 11.13 10.37 -12.44
N PHE A 148 11.43 10.55 -11.15
CA PHE A 148 11.12 11.79 -10.44
C PHE A 148 11.80 13.00 -11.09
N GLU A 149 13.11 12.93 -11.32
CA GLU A 149 13.90 14.01 -11.90
C GLU A 149 13.43 14.33 -13.32
N LEU A 150 13.08 13.31 -14.12
CA LEU A 150 12.52 13.52 -15.45
C LEU A 150 11.19 14.27 -15.40
N VAL A 151 10.26 13.84 -14.54
CA VAL A 151 8.95 14.49 -14.38
C VAL A 151 9.12 15.94 -13.92
N LEU A 152 9.99 16.18 -12.94
CA LEU A 152 10.21 17.50 -12.38
C LEU A 152 10.89 18.43 -13.40
N ASN A 153 11.93 17.97 -14.11
CA ASN A 153 12.62 18.78 -15.10
C ASN A 153 11.77 19.04 -16.35
N ILE A 154 10.94 18.08 -16.80
CA ILE A 154 9.97 18.36 -17.87
C ILE A 154 8.94 19.40 -17.42
N SER A 155 8.54 19.39 -16.14
CA SER A 155 7.57 20.36 -15.64
C SER A 155 8.05 21.81 -15.73
N SER A 156 9.36 22.06 -15.68
CA SER A 156 9.91 23.41 -15.76
C SER A 156 9.58 24.11 -17.08
N LEU A 157 9.43 23.34 -18.18
CA LEU A 157 9.04 23.85 -19.50
C LEU A 157 7.64 24.47 -19.51
N PHE A 158 6.78 24.05 -18.58
CA PHE A 158 5.41 24.55 -18.46
C PHE A 158 5.28 25.66 -17.40
N ILE A 159 6.24 25.75 -16.47
CA ILE A 159 6.17 26.67 -15.34
C ILE A 159 6.96 27.96 -15.62
N PHE A 160 8.09 27.87 -16.30
CA PHE A 160 9.00 29.01 -16.49
C PHE A 160 9.31 29.28 -17.97
N PRO A 161 9.37 30.55 -18.39
CA PRO A 161 9.99 30.90 -19.66
C PRO A 161 11.47 30.46 -19.63
N PHE A 162 11.94 29.80 -20.68
CA PHE A 162 13.28 29.18 -20.77
C PHE A 162 13.54 28.00 -19.81
N GLY A 163 12.52 27.22 -19.45
CA GLY A 163 12.65 26.04 -18.58
C GLY A 163 13.69 25.00 -19.01
N PHE A 164 14.16 25.00 -20.27
CA PHE A 164 15.23 24.11 -20.73
C PHE A 164 16.58 24.36 -20.01
N ILE A 165 16.83 25.57 -19.50
CA ILE A 165 18.03 25.90 -18.72
C ILE A 165 18.06 25.12 -17.39
N VAL A 166 16.88 24.75 -16.87
CA VAL A 166 16.74 23.99 -15.62
C VAL A 166 17.40 22.61 -15.73
N PHE A 167 17.45 21.99 -16.91
CA PHE A 167 18.10 20.69 -17.09
C PHE A 167 19.59 20.69 -16.73
N ILE A 168 20.29 21.79 -17.00
CA ILE A 168 21.72 21.94 -16.67
C ILE A 168 21.88 22.26 -15.19
N THR A 169 21.09 23.22 -14.70
CA THR A 169 21.19 23.70 -13.31
C THR A 169 20.65 22.71 -12.28
N ALA A 170 19.82 21.74 -12.69
CA ALA A 170 19.31 20.67 -11.83
C ALA A 170 20.33 19.54 -11.57
N LEU A 171 21.40 19.41 -12.37
CA LEU A 171 22.33 18.28 -12.26
C LEU A 171 22.91 18.06 -10.85
N PRO A 172 23.34 19.10 -10.11
CA PRO A 172 23.81 18.90 -8.73
C PRO A 172 22.73 18.33 -7.81
N PHE A 173 21.49 18.82 -7.95
CA PHE A 173 20.34 18.36 -7.17
C PHE A 173 19.94 16.93 -7.54
N THR A 174 19.94 16.59 -8.83
CA THR A 174 19.74 15.22 -9.32
C THR A 174 20.77 14.26 -8.73
N LEU A 175 22.05 14.65 -8.66
CA LEU A 175 23.10 13.81 -8.09
C LEU A 175 22.89 13.58 -6.59
N ILE A 176 22.58 14.63 -5.83
CA ILE A 176 22.30 14.51 -4.39
C ILE A 176 21.09 13.60 -4.16
N HIS A 177 20.01 13.81 -4.90
CA HIS A 177 18.79 13.02 -4.77
C HIS A 177 19.03 11.54 -5.10
N LEU A 178 19.83 11.27 -6.13
CA LEU A 178 20.21 9.91 -6.52
C LEU A 178 21.04 9.23 -5.43
N VAL A 179 22.08 9.89 -4.94
CA VAL A 179 22.95 9.36 -3.89
C VAL A 179 22.16 9.13 -2.60
N SER A 180 21.34 10.10 -2.17
CA SER A 180 20.53 9.96 -0.96
C SER A 180 19.52 8.82 -1.07
N ASN A 181 18.84 8.67 -2.22
CA ASN A 181 17.88 7.58 -2.42
C ASN A 181 18.55 6.21 -2.49
N ILE A 182 19.76 6.11 -3.04
CA ILE A 182 20.56 4.88 -2.96
C ILE A 182 20.85 4.53 -1.51
N VAL A 183 21.36 5.49 -0.72
CA VAL A 183 21.66 5.28 0.71
C VAL A 183 20.41 4.89 1.49
N PHE A 184 19.30 5.62 1.35
CA PHE A 184 18.04 5.29 2.01
C PHE A 184 17.51 3.92 1.60
N SER A 185 17.63 3.54 0.32
CA SER A 185 17.14 2.25 -0.18
C SER A 185 17.81 1.05 0.49
N MET A 186 19.03 1.20 1.01
CA MET A 186 19.70 0.16 1.80
C MET A 186 18.93 -0.16 3.09
N GLY A 187 18.14 0.77 3.63
CA GLY A 187 17.27 0.52 4.77
C GLY A 187 16.00 -0.28 4.45
N LEU A 188 15.60 -0.37 3.17
CA LEU A 188 14.30 -0.93 2.78
C LEU A 188 14.12 -2.40 3.17
N PRO A 189 15.10 -3.31 2.92
CA PRO A 189 14.94 -4.72 3.31
C PRO A 189 14.76 -4.88 4.82
N LYS A 190 15.53 -4.13 5.63
CA LYS A 190 15.45 -4.16 7.10
C LYS A 190 14.11 -3.62 7.60
N ALA A 191 13.68 -2.47 7.09
CA ALA A 191 12.40 -1.86 7.44
C ALA A 191 11.22 -2.79 7.11
N ARG A 192 11.25 -3.40 5.92
CA ARG A 192 10.24 -4.38 5.51
C ARG A 192 10.20 -5.58 6.45
N LYS A 193 11.36 -6.16 6.78
CA LYS A 193 11.44 -7.29 7.72
C LYS A 193 10.82 -6.93 9.07
N LEU A 194 11.19 -5.77 9.63
CA LEU A 194 10.64 -5.27 10.90
C LEU A 194 9.12 -5.15 10.88
N ILE A 195 8.56 -4.61 9.79
CA ILE A 195 7.11 -4.45 9.64
C ILE A 195 6.41 -5.80 9.52
N TYR A 196 6.99 -6.76 8.80
CA TYR A 196 6.41 -8.11 8.71
C TYR A 196 6.44 -8.86 10.05
N GLU A 197 7.54 -8.77 10.79
CA GLU A 197 7.70 -9.42 12.09
C GLU A 197 6.72 -8.85 13.12
N LYS A 198 6.54 -7.53 13.15
CA LYS A 198 5.67 -6.87 14.12
C LYS A 198 4.21 -6.75 13.69
N GLY A 199 3.93 -6.75 12.39
CA GLY A 199 2.63 -6.31 11.85
C GLY A 199 1.64 -7.41 11.44
N GLN A 200 2.03 -8.69 11.47
CA GLN A 200 1.12 -9.85 11.30
C GLN A 200 0.15 -9.79 10.09
N PHE A 201 0.59 -9.29 8.92
CA PHE A 201 -0.29 -9.00 7.76
C PHE A 201 -0.80 -10.20 6.95
N ASN A 202 -0.59 -11.45 7.39
CA ASN A 202 -0.96 -12.64 6.61
C ASN A 202 -2.48 -12.91 6.58
N GLU A 203 -3.23 -12.35 7.52
CA GLU A 203 -4.63 -12.68 7.76
C GLU A 203 -5.60 -12.13 6.71
N ARG A 204 -5.22 -11.05 6.02
CA ARG A 204 -6.12 -10.35 5.09
C ARG A 204 -6.40 -11.12 3.82
N ALA A 205 -5.37 -11.79 3.28
CA ALA A 205 -5.53 -12.62 2.08
C ALA A 205 -6.47 -13.79 2.38
N LEU A 206 -6.25 -14.45 3.53
CA LEU A 206 -7.09 -15.54 4.01
C LEU A 206 -8.55 -15.09 4.24
N CYS A 207 -8.77 -13.95 4.91
CA CYS A 207 -10.12 -13.42 5.13
C CYS A 207 -10.85 -13.14 3.81
N ARG A 208 -10.18 -12.54 2.82
CA ARG A 208 -10.78 -12.28 1.50
C ARG A 208 -11.13 -13.56 0.75
N GLU A 209 -10.23 -14.55 0.77
CA GLU A 209 -10.46 -15.85 0.15
C GLU A 209 -11.64 -16.58 0.81
N LEU A 210 -11.68 -16.62 2.15
CA LEU A 210 -12.77 -17.22 2.90
C LEU A 210 -14.11 -16.53 2.60
N ILE A 211 -14.17 -15.20 2.63
CA ILE A 211 -15.39 -14.44 2.30
C ILE A 211 -15.86 -14.76 0.86
N ALA A 212 -14.94 -14.83 -0.10
CA ALA A 212 -15.26 -15.20 -1.48
C ALA A 212 -15.79 -16.65 -1.60
N LYS A 213 -15.21 -17.60 -0.86
CA LYS A 213 -15.70 -18.98 -0.77
C LYS A 213 -17.08 -19.08 -0.12
N PHE A 214 -17.35 -18.27 0.91
CA PHE A 214 -18.68 -18.20 1.53
C PHE A 214 -19.72 -17.59 0.59
N LYS A 215 -19.41 -16.50 -0.11
CA LYS A 215 -20.33 -15.87 -1.09
C LYS A 215 -20.63 -16.75 -2.30
N SER A 216 -19.67 -17.59 -2.73
CA SER A 216 -19.84 -18.50 -3.88
C SER A 216 -20.48 -19.85 -3.54
N GLY A 217 -20.85 -20.09 -2.27
CA GLY A 217 -21.47 -21.36 -1.82
C GLY A 217 -20.55 -22.59 -1.86
N LYS A 218 -19.26 -22.42 -2.22
CA LYS A 218 -18.32 -23.53 -2.46
C LYS A 218 -17.84 -24.25 -1.19
N LEU A 219 -18.10 -23.72 0.00
CA LEU A 219 -17.74 -24.41 1.25
C LEU A 219 -18.54 -25.71 1.47
N SER A 220 -19.70 -25.87 0.83
CA SER A 220 -20.54 -27.05 0.97
C SER A 220 -20.02 -28.28 0.20
N ARG A 221 -19.05 -28.13 -0.71
CA ARG A 221 -18.56 -29.21 -1.58
C ARG A 221 -17.25 -29.85 -1.12
N ALA A 222 -16.54 -29.26 -0.14
CA ALA A 222 -15.28 -29.82 0.38
C ALA A 222 -15.47 -30.85 1.51
N LYS A 223 -16.73 -31.21 1.83
CA LYS A 223 -17.10 -32.19 2.87
C LYS A 223 -17.99 -33.32 2.34
N GLN A 224 -18.06 -33.50 1.02
CA GLN A 224 -18.71 -34.66 0.40
C GLN A 224 -17.66 -35.52 -0.28
#